data_AF-A0A844GQI9-F1
#
_entry.id   AF-A0A844GQI9-F1
#
_cell.length_a   1.000
_cell.length_b   1.000
_cell.length_c   1.000
_cell.angle_alpha   90.00
_cell.angle_beta   90.00
_cell.angle_gamma   90.00
#
_symmetry.space_group_name_H-M   'P 1'
#
loop_
_entity.id
_entity.type
_entity.pdbx_description
1 polymer ?
#
loop_
_entity_poly.entity_id
_entity_poly.type
_entity_poly.pdbx_seq_one_letter_code
_entity_poly.pdbx_strand_id
1 'polypeptide(L)'
;MPVPAEYARASDKFYDYLIDARDTAGLWSTHVTYTMTQAVFQVFRRRLSTKDSIAFANVLPICLRALFVTDWDINEEKKPFENRDVMTEEVKSLRKDHNFSTDTAIQDVARALRRHVDEEAFDKLLKQLPKGAIEFWKP
;
A
#
# COMPACT_ATOMS: atom_id res chain seq x y z
N MET A 1 -32.03 2.77 6.59
CA MET A 1 -30.76 3.49 6.73
C MET A 1 -30.02 3.42 5.41
N PRO A 2 -29.48 4.53 4.86
CA PRO A 2 -28.65 4.47 3.67
C PRO A 2 -27.33 3.75 3.99
N VAL A 3 -26.73 3.12 2.97
CA VAL A 3 -25.38 2.55 3.05
C VAL A 3 -24.39 3.68 3.39
N PRO A 4 -23.39 3.46 4.28
CA PRO A 4 -22.41 4.50 4.59
C PRO A 4 -21.71 5.01 3.32
N ALA A 5 -21.46 6.33 3.26
CA ALA A 5 -20.94 6.99 2.06
C ALA A 5 -19.58 6.46 1.59
N GLU A 6 -18.77 5.92 2.50
CA GLU A 6 -17.49 5.28 2.16
C GLU A 6 -17.67 4.01 1.32
N TYR A 7 -18.71 3.22 1.58
CA TYR A 7 -19.06 2.04 0.79
C TYR A 7 -19.73 2.43 -0.53
N ALA A 8 -20.64 3.40 -0.48
CA ALA A 8 -21.34 3.88 -1.68
C ALA A 8 -20.40 4.51 -2.72
N ARG A 9 -19.30 5.12 -2.28
CA ARG A 9 -18.30 5.78 -3.13
C ARG A 9 -16.93 5.11 -3.12
N ALA A 10 -16.86 3.82 -2.81
CA ALA A 10 -15.59 3.11 -2.66
C ALA A 10 -14.74 3.18 -3.95
N SER A 11 -15.37 2.97 -5.11
CA SER A 11 -14.70 3.06 -6.41
C SER A 11 -14.20 4.47 -6.72
N ASP A 12 -14.99 5.51 -6.45
CA ASP A 12 -14.60 6.90 -6.69
C ASP A 12 -13.36 7.26 -5.85
N LYS A 13 -13.40 6.97 -4.55
CA LYS A 13 -12.25 7.18 -3.64
C LYS A 13 -11.00 6.41 -4.08
N PHE A 14 -11.18 5.23 -4.65
CA PHE A 14 -10.07 4.44 -5.17
C PHE A 14 -9.43 5.08 -6.40
N TYR A 15 -10.24 5.60 -7.32
CA TYR A 15 -9.74 6.33 -8.48
C TYR A 15 -9.07 7.65 -8.09
N ASP A 16 -9.62 8.37 -7.11
CA ASP A 16 -8.98 9.58 -6.56
C ASP A 16 -7.57 9.25 -6.03
N TYR A 17 -7.43 8.15 -5.28
CA TYR A 17 -6.12 7.65 -4.84
C TYR A 17 -5.20 7.29 -6.01
N LEU A 18 -5.68 6.56 -7.02
CA LEU A 18 -4.85 6.14 -8.14
C LEU A 18 -4.35 7.32 -8.98
N ILE A 19 -5.16 8.37 -9.13
CA ILE A 19 -4.76 9.61 -9.80
C ILE A 19 -3.66 10.30 -8.98
N ASP A 20 -3.86 10.42 -7.68
CA ASP A 20 -2.90 11.07 -6.78
C ASP A 20 -1.55 10.31 -6.71
N ALA A 21 -1.59 8.99 -6.57
CA ALA A 21 -0.40 8.13 -6.59
C ALA A 21 0.32 8.17 -7.93
N ARG A 22 -0.43 8.23 -9.05
CA ARG A 22 0.13 8.36 -10.41
C ARG A 22 0.91 9.66 -10.51
N ASP A 23 0.29 10.78 -10.15
CA ASP A 23 0.87 12.11 -10.28
C ASP A 23 2.07 12.27 -9.35
N THR A 24 2.00 11.70 -8.15
CA THR A 24 3.13 11.68 -7.19
C THR A 24 4.33 10.93 -7.72
N ALA A 25 4.11 9.77 -8.35
CA ALA A 25 5.18 8.93 -8.91
C ALA A 25 5.61 9.34 -10.33
N GLY A 26 4.97 10.35 -10.93
CA GLY A 26 5.25 10.77 -12.31
C GLY A 26 4.89 9.70 -13.37
N LEU A 27 3.92 8.84 -13.10
CA LEU A 27 3.47 7.79 -14.03
C LEU A 27 2.44 8.33 -15.03
N TRP A 28 2.29 7.69 -16.19
CA TRP A 28 1.37 8.14 -17.24
C TRP A 28 -0.03 7.49 -17.17
N SER A 29 -0.23 6.48 -16.31
CA SER A 29 -1.48 5.72 -16.26
C SER A 29 -1.81 5.21 -14.85
N THR A 30 -3.10 5.22 -14.52
CA THR A 30 -3.62 4.64 -13.28
C THR A 30 -3.50 3.11 -13.27
N HIS A 31 -3.41 2.44 -14.43
CA HIS A 31 -3.24 0.99 -14.51
C HIS A 31 -1.85 0.55 -14.02
N VAL A 32 -0.80 1.26 -14.43
CA VAL A 32 0.56 0.96 -13.95
C VAL A 32 0.73 1.38 -12.49
N THR A 33 0.04 2.45 -12.07
CA THR A 33 -0.01 2.91 -10.67
C THR A 33 -0.70 1.91 -9.76
N TYR A 34 -1.76 1.25 -10.25
CA TYR A 34 -2.40 0.13 -9.56
C TYR A 34 -1.40 -1.00 -9.31
N THR A 35 -0.63 -1.40 -10.32
CA THR A 35 0.41 -2.45 -10.19
C THR A 35 1.50 -2.05 -9.19
N MET A 36 1.96 -0.79 -9.23
CA MET A 36 2.92 -0.27 -8.25
C MET A 36 2.37 -0.32 -6.82
N THR A 37 1.12 0.13 -6.62
CA THR A 37 0.45 0.08 -5.31
C THR A 37 0.32 -1.36 -4.80
N GLN A 38 -0.11 -2.27 -5.68
CA GLN A 38 -0.19 -3.70 -5.38
C GLN A 38 1.16 -4.25 -4.93
N ALA A 39 2.23 -3.93 -5.67
CA ALA A 39 3.58 -4.37 -5.34
C ALA A 39 4.05 -3.83 -3.98
N VAL A 40 3.85 -2.54 -3.70
CA VAL A 40 4.20 -1.94 -2.40
C VAL A 40 3.44 -2.62 -1.25
N PHE A 41 2.14 -2.88 -1.43
CA PHE A 41 1.33 -3.59 -0.44
C PHE A 41 1.80 -5.03 -0.20
N GLN A 42 2.16 -5.77 -1.27
CA GLN A 42 2.69 -7.13 -1.14
C GLN A 42 4.05 -7.14 -0.43
N VAL A 43 4.95 -6.22 -0.79
CA VAL A 43 6.25 -6.09 -0.11
C VAL A 43 6.06 -5.75 1.37
N PHE A 44 5.12 -4.87 1.71
CA PHE A 44 4.83 -4.54 3.11
C PHE A 44 4.23 -5.72 3.87
N ARG A 45 3.19 -6.38 3.33
CA ARG A 45 2.46 -7.45 4.04
C ARG A 45 3.32 -8.67 4.33
N ARG A 46 4.32 -8.97 3.49
CA ARG A 46 5.31 -10.05 3.71
C ARG A 46 6.17 -9.85 4.96
N ARG A 47 6.15 -8.66 5.56
CA ARG A 47 6.94 -8.29 6.75
C ARG A 47 6.10 -8.23 8.02
N LEU A 48 4.81 -8.61 7.93
CA LEU A 48 3.84 -8.51 9.01
C LEU A 48 3.33 -9.88 9.45
N SER A 49 2.86 -9.95 10.70
CA SER A 49 2.01 -11.06 11.12
C SER A 49 0.59 -10.92 10.54
N THR A 50 -0.17 -12.01 10.47
CA THR A 50 -1.57 -11.94 10.02
C THR A 50 -2.41 -10.98 10.86
N LYS A 51 -2.17 -10.96 12.17
CA LYS A 51 -2.81 -10.01 13.10
C LYS A 51 -2.48 -8.56 12.73
N ASP A 52 -1.21 -8.27 12.49
CA ASP A 52 -0.73 -6.92 12.16
C ASP A 52 -1.22 -6.48 10.77
N SER A 53 -1.24 -7.40 9.80
CA SER A 53 -1.79 -7.16 8.46
C SER A 53 -3.28 -6.83 8.50
N ILE A 54 -4.08 -7.54 9.32
CA ILE A 54 -5.51 -7.22 9.49
C ILE A 54 -5.68 -5.83 10.15
N ALA A 55 -4.86 -5.52 11.15
CA ALA A 55 -4.89 -4.20 11.79
C ALA A 55 -4.56 -3.08 10.77
N PHE A 56 -3.55 -3.29 9.92
CA PHE A 56 -3.21 -2.39 8.81
C PHE A 56 -4.35 -2.23 7.81
N ALA A 57 -4.95 -3.34 7.38
CA ALA A 57 -6.05 -3.33 6.44
C ALA A 57 -7.25 -2.49 6.95
N ASN A 58 -7.51 -2.50 8.27
CA ASN A 58 -8.63 -1.79 8.88
C ASN A 58 -8.53 -0.25 8.81
N VAL A 59 -7.32 0.31 8.66
CA VAL A 59 -7.15 1.77 8.52
C VAL A 59 -7.09 2.23 7.05
N LEU A 60 -7.17 1.30 6.10
CA LEU A 60 -7.20 1.62 4.66
C LEU A 60 -8.62 1.91 4.15
N PRO A 61 -8.75 2.74 3.09
CA PRO A 61 -9.98 2.83 2.29
C PRO A 61 -10.38 1.47 1.72
N ILE A 62 -11.67 1.26 1.48
CA ILE A 62 -12.26 -0.05 1.18
C ILE A 62 -11.56 -0.78 0.02
N CYS A 63 -11.36 -0.13 -1.12
CA CYS A 63 -10.71 -0.77 -2.26
C CYS A 63 -9.22 -1.02 -2.03
N LEU A 64 -8.53 -0.17 -1.27
CA LEU A 64 -7.13 -0.38 -0.88
C LEU A 64 -6.99 -1.53 0.13
N ARG A 65 -7.95 -1.64 1.06
CA ARG A 65 -8.07 -2.80 1.97
C ARG A 65 -8.24 -4.09 1.18
N ALA A 66 -9.13 -4.10 0.19
CA ALA A 66 -9.32 -5.25 -0.69
C ALA A 66 -8.03 -5.57 -1.47
N LEU A 67 -7.39 -4.56 -2.07
CA LEU A 67 -6.13 -4.72 -2.81
C LEU A 67 -5.02 -5.31 -1.93
N PHE A 68 -4.91 -4.87 -0.67
CA PHE A 68 -3.89 -5.32 0.27
C PHE A 68 -3.95 -6.83 0.55
N VAL A 69 -5.17 -7.40 0.64
CA VAL A 69 -5.38 -8.82 0.93
C VAL A 69 -5.59 -9.70 -0.30
N THR A 70 -5.74 -9.09 -1.48
CA THR A 70 -5.96 -9.83 -2.74
C THR A 70 -4.79 -10.79 -3.02
N ASP A 71 -5.12 -12.01 -3.42
CA ASP A 71 -4.18 -13.08 -3.77
C ASP A 71 -3.11 -13.35 -2.68
N TRP A 72 -3.46 -13.21 -1.40
CA TRP A 72 -2.51 -13.43 -0.31
C TRP A 72 -2.42 -14.90 0.11
N ASP A 73 -1.23 -15.49 -0.02
CA ASP A 73 -0.86 -16.73 0.65
C ASP A 73 -0.30 -16.43 2.05
N ILE A 74 -1.09 -16.71 3.09
CA ILE A 74 -0.69 -16.47 4.48
C ILE A 74 0.39 -17.45 4.99
N ASN A 75 0.70 -18.49 4.22
CA ASN A 75 1.73 -19.48 4.54
C ASN A 75 3.09 -19.13 3.92
N GLU A 76 3.16 -18.08 3.11
CA GLU A 76 4.43 -17.63 2.53
C GLU A 76 5.42 -17.21 3.63
N GLU A 77 6.72 -17.41 3.37
CA GLU A 77 7.75 -17.03 4.32
C GLU A 77 7.76 -15.51 4.54
N LYS A 78 7.72 -15.11 5.81
CA LYS A 78 7.85 -13.71 6.20
C LYS A 78 9.28 -13.23 5.98
N LYS A 79 9.42 -12.05 5.39
CA LYS A 79 10.69 -11.37 5.22
C LYS A 79 10.93 -10.36 6.35
N PRO A 80 12.20 -10.07 6.69
CA PRO A 80 12.49 -8.95 7.59
C PRO A 80 12.27 -7.61 6.88
N PHE A 81 12.11 -6.55 7.67
CA PHE A 81 12.28 -5.19 7.15
C PHE A 81 13.75 -4.97 6.79
N GLU A 82 14.01 -4.64 5.53
CA GLU A 82 15.36 -4.42 4.99
C GLU A 82 15.58 -2.94 4.66
N ASN A 83 16.72 -2.62 4.03
CA ASN A 83 16.94 -1.30 3.46
C ASN A 83 15.85 -0.98 2.41
N ARG A 84 15.43 0.29 2.35
CA ARG A 84 14.43 0.80 1.40
C ARG A 84 14.74 0.43 -0.05
N ASP A 85 15.99 0.46 -0.47
CA ASP A 85 16.40 0.15 -1.85
C ASP A 85 16.15 -1.31 -2.18
N VAL A 86 16.50 -2.23 -1.26
CA VAL A 86 16.26 -3.67 -1.41
C VAL A 86 14.77 -3.97 -1.51
N MET A 87 13.96 -3.32 -0.66
CA MET A 87 12.51 -3.47 -0.71
C MET A 87 11.91 -2.87 -1.99
N THR A 88 12.49 -1.80 -2.53
CA THR A 88 12.04 -1.18 -3.79
C THR A 88 12.36 -2.06 -4.99
N GLU A 89 13.51 -2.73 -4.99
CA GLU A 89 13.81 -3.76 -6.00
C GLU A 89 12.85 -4.95 -5.90
N GLU A 90 12.42 -5.32 -4.68
CA GLU A 90 11.35 -6.31 -4.49
C GLU A 90 10.03 -5.82 -5.11
N VAL A 91 9.67 -4.54 -4.92
CA VAL A 91 8.49 -3.92 -5.53
C VAL A 91 8.56 -4.04 -7.05
N LYS A 92 9.69 -3.65 -7.67
CA LYS A 92 9.91 -3.74 -9.13
C LYS A 92 9.90 -5.18 -9.66
N SER A 93 10.19 -6.16 -8.80
CA SER A 93 10.23 -7.57 -9.18
C SER A 93 8.85 -8.21 -9.39
N LEU A 94 7.78 -7.62 -8.84
CA LEU A 94 6.42 -8.14 -9.06
C LEU A 94 6.05 -7.98 -10.54
N ARG A 95 5.67 -9.07 -11.23
CA ARG A 95 5.26 -9.04 -12.65
C ARG A 95 6.19 -8.19 -13.52
N LYS A 96 7.51 -8.48 -13.50
CA LYS A 96 8.58 -7.65 -14.08
C LYS A 96 8.26 -7.04 -15.46
N ASP A 97 7.63 -7.79 -16.36
CA ASP A 97 7.31 -7.31 -17.72
C ASP A 97 6.17 -6.27 -17.77
N HIS A 98 5.44 -6.08 -16.67
CA HIS A 98 4.24 -5.25 -16.57
C HIS A 98 4.29 -4.26 -15.41
N ASN A 99 5.40 -4.20 -14.69
CA ASN A 99 5.56 -3.35 -13.52
C ASN A 99 6.56 -2.24 -13.80
N PHE A 100 6.02 -1.03 -13.84
CA PHE A 100 6.75 0.20 -14.13
C PHE A 100 6.99 1.02 -12.86
N SER A 101 7.10 0.35 -11.70
CA SER A 101 7.42 1.00 -10.42
C SER A 101 8.75 1.75 -10.53
N THR A 102 8.76 2.96 -9.99
CA THR A 102 9.93 3.84 -9.96
C THR A 102 10.87 3.44 -8.81
N ASP A 103 12.08 4.00 -8.80
CA ASP A 103 13.02 3.84 -7.68
C ASP A 103 12.53 4.53 -6.39
N THR A 104 11.47 5.35 -6.49
CA THR A 104 10.80 6.02 -5.37
C THR A 104 9.44 5.39 -5.03
N ALA A 105 9.08 4.25 -5.63
CA ALA A 105 7.73 3.68 -5.56
C ALA A 105 7.15 3.56 -4.15
N ILE A 106 7.93 3.06 -3.18
CA ILE A 106 7.45 2.93 -1.79
C ILE A 106 7.23 4.32 -1.16
N GLN A 107 8.10 5.29 -1.45
CA GLN A 107 7.98 6.65 -0.96
C GLN A 107 6.74 7.35 -1.54
N ASP A 108 6.52 7.21 -2.86
CA ASP A 108 5.40 7.84 -3.56
C ASP A 108 4.05 7.25 -3.13
N VAL A 109 3.99 5.92 -2.97
CA VAL A 109 2.81 5.24 -2.43
C VAL A 109 2.57 5.66 -0.98
N ALA A 110 3.61 5.85 -0.15
CA ALA A 110 3.45 6.35 1.21
C ALA A 110 2.91 7.79 1.25
N ARG A 111 3.42 8.68 0.40
CA ARG A 111 2.93 10.07 0.24
C ARG A 111 1.46 10.12 -0.16
N ALA A 112 1.10 9.39 -1.22
CA ALA A 112 -0.27 9.34 -1.70
C ALA A 112 -1.18 8.70 -0.65
N LEU A 113 -0.80 7.56 -0.07
CA LEU A 113 -1.66 6.87 0.91
C LEU A 113 -2.01 7.77 2.10
N ARG A 114 -1.04 8.53 2.63
CA ARG A 114 -1.26 9.46 3.75
C ARG A 114 -2.35 10.50 3.48
N ARG A 115 -2.47 10.99 2.24
CA ARG A 115 -3.54 11.93 1.84
C ARG A 115 -4.93 11.31 1.75
N HIS A 116 -5.02 9.97 1.74
CA HIS A 116 -6.27 9.23 1.54
C HIS A 116 -6.69 8.37 2.75
N VAL A 117 -5.95 8.46 3.87
CA VAL A 117 -6.27 7.82 5.15
C VAL A 117 -6.46 8.86 6.24
N ASP A 118 -7.01 8.45 7.38
CA ASP A 118 -6.86 9.19 8.63
C ASP A 118 -5.39 9.08 9.10
N GLU A 119 -4.60 10.14 8.92
CA GLU A 119 -3.17 10.14 9.24
C GLU A 119 -2.88 9.86 10.72
N GLU A 120 -3.73 10.34 11.64
CA GLU A 120 -3.54 10.12 13.08
C GLU A 120 -3.75 8.64 13.44
N ALA A 121 -4.84 8.05 12.92
CA ALA A 121 -5.12 6.63 13.10
C ALA A 121 -4.02 5.76 12.45
N PHE A 122 -3.54 6.16 11.27
CA PHE A 122 -2.47 5.48 10.55
C PHE A 122 -1.16 5.49 11.34
N ASP A 123 -0.70 6.66 11.80
CA ASP A 123 0.54 6.79 12.57
C ASP A 123 0.46 6.10 13.93
N LYS A 124 -0.70 6.16 14.59
CA LYS A 124 -0.94 5.43 15.83
C LYS A 124 -0.81 3.92 15.62
N LEU A 125 -1.32 3.40 14.52
CA LEU A 125 -1.19 1.99 14.18
C LEU A 125 0.26 1.62 13.87
N LEU A 126 0.96 2.40 13.03
CA LEU A 126 2.34 2.10 12.65
C LEU A 126 3.29 1.99 13.86
N LYS A 127 3.04 2.76 14.93
CA LYS A 127 3.77 2.67 16.21
C LYS A 127 3.57 1.35 16.97
N GLN A 128 2.53 0.60 16.64
CA GLN A 128 2.24 -0.71 17.24
C GLN A 128 2.74 -1.88 16.38
N LEU A 129 3.13 -1.61 15.13
CA LEU A 129 3.67 -2.60 14.20
C LEU A 129 5.18 -2.84 14.46
N PRO A 130 5.79 -3.86 13.83
CA PRO A 130 7.24 -4.10 13.96
C PRO A 130 8.08 -2.86 13.59
N LYS A 131 9.28 -2.74 14.18
CA LYS A 131 10.13 -1.53 14.15
C LYS A 131 10.39 -0.94 12.75
N GLY A 132 10.32 -1.71 11.67
CA GLY A 132 10.52 -1.22 10.31
C GLY A 132 9.28 -0.63 9.64
N ALA A 133 8.09 -0.74 10.23
CA ALA A 133 6.85 -0.29 9.61
C ALA A 133 6.76 1.23 9.47
N ILE A 134 7.20 1.98 10.49
CA ILE A 134 7.27 3.45 10.44
C ILE A 134 8.21 3.88 9.31
N GLU A 135 9.41 3.32 9.25
CA GLU A 135 10.40 3.67 8.23
C GLU A 135 9.96 3.26 6.83
N PHE A 136 9.16 2.20 6.66
CA PHE A 136 8.58 1.82 5.37
C PHE A 136 7.56 2.85 4.85
N TRP A 137 6.72 3.39 5.74
CA TRP A 137 5.65 4.34 5.42
C TRP A 137 6.04 5.82 5.63
N LYS A 138 7.34 6.08 5.78
CA LYS A 138 7.89 7.43 5.76
C LYS A 138 7.87 7.98 4.32
N PRO A 139 7.23 9.14 4.08
CA PRO A 139 7.15 9.78 2.76
C PRO A 139 8.45 10.44 2.32
#